data_AF-A0A920NHF3-F1
#
_entry.id   AF-A0A920NHF3-F1
#
_cell.length_a   1.000
_cell.length_b   1.000
_cell.length_c   1.000
_cell.angle_alpha   90.00
_cell.angle_beta   90.00
_cell.angle_gamma   90.00
#
_symmetry.space_group_name_H-M   'P 1'
#
loop_
_entity.id
_entity.type
_entity.pdbx_description
1 polymer ?
#
loop_
_entity_poly.entity_id
_entity_poly.type
_entity_poly.pdbx_seq_one_letter_code
_entity_poly.pdbx_strand_id
1 'polypeptide(L)'
;MHKYLARLDLSMRETRSLICVGLDPVISKLPITDITKFNCEIINSTADHACAYKPNLAFYESIGIEGLRYLEATVEHIRRRAPNAVIIGDGKRGDIASTSEAYSKAMFDRWGFDATTVNAYGGMESLEPFFQYEDKGVYIWCRSSNPGAVEFQDLFVKRGNKNQSSCLSTLR
;
A
#
# COMPACT_ATOMS: atom_id res chain seq x y z
N MET A 1 9.75 19.18 -7.54
CA MET A 1 9.90 17.71 -7.53
C MET A 1 8.93 17.16 -6.50
N HIS A 2 8.09 16.19 -6.86
CA HIS A 2 7.11 15.59 -5.94
C HIS A 2 7.85 14.99 -4.73
N LYS A 3 7.43 15.31 -3.49
CA LYS A 3 8.18 14.95 -2.27
C LYS A 3 8.38 13.44 -2.12
N TYR A 4 7.34 12.65 -2.36
CA TYR A 4 7.43 11.19 -2.43
C TYR A 4 8.52 10.69 -3.41
N LEU A 5 8.49 11.18 -4.66
CA LEU A 5 9.45 10.75 -5.69
C LEU A 5 10.89 11.15 -5.32
N ALA A 6 11.07 12.31 -4.71
CA ALA A 6 12.38 12.76 -4.22
C ALA A 6 12.93 11.79 -3.14
N ARG A 7 12.08 11.39 -2.20
CA ARG A 7 12.44 10.44 -1.13
C ARG A 7 12.76 9.05 -1.69
N LEU A 8 11.97 8.58 -2.65
CA LEU A 8 12.22 7.30 -3.30
C LEU A 8 13.55 7.31 -4.08
N ASP A 9 13.83 8.36 -4.85
CA ASP A 9 15.09 8.51 -5.58
C ASP A 9 16.30 8.57 -4.62
N LEU A 10 16.18 9.31 -3.51
CA LEU A 10 17.21 9.34 -2.46
C LEU A 10 17.49 7.93 -1.91
N SER A 11 16.44 7.21 -1.49
CA SER A 11 16.55 5.86 -0.94
C SER A 11 17.19 4.88 -1.92
N MET A 12 16.77 4.92 -3.19
CA MET A 12 17.31 4.08 -4.27
C MET A 12 18.80 4.36 -4.52
N ARG A 13 19.22 5.62 -4.47
CA ARG A 13 20.63 6.00 -4.68
C ARG A 13 21.53 5.59 -3.52
N GLU A 14 21.07 5.79 -2.28
CA GLU A 14 21.82 5.42 -1.07
C GLU A 14 22.04 3.91 -0.98
N THR A 15 20.99 3.13 -1.21
CA THR A 15 21.04 1.66 -1.17
C THR A 15 21.55 1.03 -2.47
N ARG A 16 21.66 1.82 -3.55
CA ARG A 16 21.93 1.37 -4.92
C ARG A 16 21.01 0.23 -5.35
N SER A 17 19.73 0.34 -4.99
CA SER A 17 18.78 -0.75 -5.07
C SER A 17 17.39 -0.29 -5.51
N LEU A 18 16.66 -1.22 -6.12
CA LEU A 18 15.24 -1.11 -6.44
C LEU A 18 14.39 -2.06 -5.58
N ILE A 19 15.00 -2.74 -4.61
CA ILE A 19 14.36 -3.78 -3.83
C ILE A 19 13.35 -3.16 -2.88
N CYS A 20 12.12 -3.66 -2.96
CA CYS A 20 11.06 -3.43 -1.98
C CYS A 20 10.81 -4.72 -1.19
N VAL A 21 11.06 -4.69 0.12
CA VAL A 21 10.91 -5.86 0.99
C VAL A 21 9.49 -5.93 1.53
N GLY A 22 8.78 -7.03 1.26
CA GLY A 22 7.48 -7.31 1.87
C GLY A 22 7.61 -7.72 3.34
N LEU A 23 6.72 -7.23 4.19
CA LEU A 23 6.67 -7.57 5.62
C LEU A 23 5.31 -8.19 5.92
N ASP A 24 5.20 -9.48 5.60
CA ASP A 24 3.96 -10.23 5.48
C ASP A 24 4.00 -11.45 6.43
N PRO A 25 3.86 -11.25 7.76
CA PRO A 25 4.09 -12.29 8.76
C PRO A 25 2.99 -13.36 8.72
N VAL A 26 3.23 -14.44 7.96
CA VAL A 26 2.36 -15.62 7.94
C VAL A 26 2.62 -16.44 9.21
N ILE A 27 1.76 -16.31 10.21
CA ILE A 27 1.92 -16.89 11.56
C ILE A 27 2.35 -18.37 11.52
N SER A 28 1.71 -19.19 10.68
CA SER A 28 2.00 -20.63 10.57
C SER A 28 3.37 -20.96 9.99
N LYS A 29 4.09 -19.98 9.44
CA LYS A 29 5.41 -20.12 8.81
C LYS A 29 6.51 -19.40 9.58
N LEU A 30 6.19 -18.72 10.68
CA LEU A 30 7.19 -17.96 11.42
C LEU A 30 8.11 -18.90 12.21
N PRO A 31 9.44 -18.67 12.17
CA PRO A 31 10.39 -19.42 12.98
C PRO A 31 10.34 -19.00 14.46
N ILE A 32 9.75 -17.85 14.77
CA ILE A 32 9.57 -17.29 16.11
C ILE A 32 8.16 -16.74 16.27
N THR A 33 7.62 -16.78 17.50
CA THR A 33 6.27 -16.31 17.79
C THR A 33 6.15 -14.78 17.87
N ASP A 34 7.26 -14.08 18.12
CA ASP A 34 7.31 -12.63 18.20
C ASP A 34 7.45 -12.01 16.80
N ILE A 35 6.33 -11.51 16.28
CA ILE A 35 6.23 -10.86 14.96
C ILE A 35 7.07 -9.59 14.88
N THR A 36 7.12 -8.81 15.97
CA THR A 36 7.90 -7.57 15.97
C THR A 36 9.37 -7.89 15.85
N LYS A 37 9.86 -8.88 16.63
CA LYS A 37 11.24 -9.34 16.53
C LYS A 37 11.56 -9.90 15.14
N PHE A 38 10.66 -10.68 14.57
CA PHE A 38 10.83 -11.28 13.24
C PHE A 38 10.99 -10.19 12.16
N ASN A 39 10.09 -9.21 12.17
CA ASN A 39 10.17 -8.08 11.25
C ASN A 39 11.45 -7.26 11.49
N CYS A 40 11.84 -7.00 12.75
CA CYS A 40 13.09 -6.30 13.06
C CYS A 40 14.31 -7.02 12.49
N GLU A 41 14.38 -8.35 12.61
CA GLU A 41 15.50 -9.13 12.06
C GLU A 41 15.58 -9.03 10.53
N ILE A 42 14.44 -9.08 9.84
CA ILE A 42 14.37 -8.84 8.39
C ILE A 42 14.87 -7.44 8.06
N ILE A 43 14.37 -6.41 8.74
CA ILE A 43 14.73 -5.02 8.49
C ILE A 43 16.22 -4.80 8.72
N ASN A 44 16.76 -5.25 9.85
CA ASN A 44 18.18 -5.10 10.18
C ASN A 44 19.09 -5.75 9.13
N SER A 45 18.68 -6.90 8.60
CA SER A 45 19.45 -7.66 7.60
C SER A 45 19.32 -7.10 6.19
N THR A 46 18.33 -6.26 5.92
CA THR A 46 17.99 -5.79 4.56
C THR A 46 18.11 -4.28 4.37
N ALA A 47 18.26 -3.50 5.44
CA ALA A 47 18.20 -2.04 5.40
C ALA A 47 19.25 -1.39 4.47
N ASP A 48 20.39 -2.03 4.28
CA ASP A 48 21.46 -1.51 3.42
C ASP A 48 21.23 -1.86 1.92
N HIS A 49 20.20 -2.66 1.64
CA HIS A 49 19.86 -3.18 0.31
C HIS A 49 18.41 -2.90 -0.12
N ALA A 50 17.55 -2.43 0.77
CA ALA A 50 16.13 -2.21 0.50
C ALA A 50 15.84 -0.71 0.42
N CYS A 51 15.36 -0.24 -0.74
CA CYS A 51 14.94 1.15 -0.90
C CYS A 51 13.53 1.40 -0.33
N ALA A 52 12.75 0.34 -0.14
CA ALA A 52 11.41 0.41 0.41
C ALA A 52 11.04 -0.84 1.23
N TYR A 53 10.10 -0.64 2.15
CA TYR A 53 9.44 -1.70 2.90
C TYR A 53 7.94 -1.62 2.68
N LYS A 54 7.29 -2.77 2.51
CA LYS A 54 5.86 -2.85 2.19
C LYS A 54 5.14 -3.81 3.14
N PRO A 55 4.76 -3.36 4.35
CA PRO A 55 3.88 -4.15 5.20
C PRO A 55 2.51 -4.33 4.54
N ASN A 56 2.06 -5.58 4.42
CA ASN A 56 0.71 -5.90 3.96
C ASN A 56 -0.23 -5.99 5.15
N LEU A 57 -1.17 -5.06 5.22
CA LEU A 57 -2.03 -4.83 6.38
C LEU A 57 -2.88 -6.05 6.74
N ALA A 58 -3.27 -6.88 5.76
CA ALA A 58 -4.12 -8.04 6.01
C ALA A 58 -3.50 -9.03 7.02
N PHE A 59 -2.18 -9.22 6.99
CA PHE A 59 -1.50 -10.12 7.92
C PHE A 59 -1.54 -9.60 9.36
N TYR A 60 -1.41 -8.29 9.54
CA TYR A 60 -1.52 -7.63 10.85
C TYR A 60 -2.97 -7.60 11.34
N GLU A 61 -3.91 -7.23 10.48
CA GLU A 61 -5.34 -7.16 10.79
C GLU A 61 -5.93 -8.51 11.22
N SER A 62 -5.45 -9.61 10.62
CA SER A 62 -5.91 -10.97 10.97
C SER A 62 -5.63 -11.36 12.44
N ILE A 63 -4.71 -10.67 13.11
CA ILE A 63 -4.33 -10.89 14.52
C ILE A 63 -5.17 -9.98 15.45
N GLY A 64 -5.89 -9.01 14.90
CA GLY A 64 -6.63 -8.00 15.66
C GLY A 64 -5.73 -6.89 16.21
N ILE A 65 -6.07 -6.37 17.38
CA ILE A 65 -5.43 -5.18 17.98
C ILE A 65 -3.93 -5.40 18.19
N GLU A 66 -3.51 -6.58 18.63
CA GLU A 66 -2.09 -6.89 18.82
C GLU A 66 -1.32 -6.87 17.51
N GLY A 67 -1.92 -7.33 16.40
CA GLY A 67 -1.30 -7.21 15.08
C GLY A 67 -1.10 -5.77 14.65
N LEU A 68 -2.06 -4.90 14.94
CA LEU A 68 -1.91 -3.46 14.66
C LEU A 68 -0.83 -2.80 15.52
N ARG A 69 -0.61 -3.27 16.76
CA ARG A 69 0.54 -2.86 17.59
C ARG A 69 1.86 -3.33 17.00
N TYR A 70 1.92 -4.55 16.46
CA TYR A 70 3.11 -5.04 15.75
C TYR A 70 3.39 -4.23 14.48
N LEU A 71 2.35 -3.80 13.76
CA LEU A 71 2.51 -2.91 12.61
C LEU A 71 3.12 -1.56 13.03
N GLU A 72 2.58 -0.94 14.09
CA GLU A 72 3.10 0.31 14.65
C GLU A 72 4.59 0.19 15.02
N ALA A 73 4.94 -0.83 15.80
CA ALA A 73 6.33 -1.10 16.19
C ALA A 73 7.25 -1.38 14.99
N THR A 74 6.74 -2.08 13.96
CA THR A 74 7.47 -2.36 12.73
C THR A 74 7.78 -1.07 11.96
N VAL A 75 6.79 -0.19 11.80
CA VAL A 75 6.97 1.12 11.14
C VAL A 75 7.99 1.96 11.87
N GLU A 76 7.87 2.08 13.20
CA GLU A 76 8.84 2.79 14.03
C GLU A 76 10.27 2.24 13.89
N HIS A 77 10.41 0.92 13.82
CA HIS A 77 11.71 0.28 13.63
C HIS A 77 12.32 0.60 12.26
N ILE A 78 11.53 0.57 11.18
CA ILE A 78 11.99 0.98 9.84
C ILE A 78 12.50 2.43 9.88
N ARG A 79 11.74 3.35 10.49
CA ARG A 79 12.13 4.77 10.58
C ARG A 79 13.45 4.97 11.32
N ARG A 80 13.74 4.15 12.33
CA ARG A 80 15.01 4.20 13.06
C ARG A 80 16.17 3.57 12.28
N ARG A 81 15.97 2.40 11.67
CA ARG A 81 17.05 1.61 11.05
C ARG A 81 17.36 2.03 9.61
N ALA A 82 16.35 2.49 8.87
CA ALA A 82 16.44 2.89 7.47
C ALA A 82 15.65 4.21 7.26
N PRO A 83 16.15 5.35 7.81
CA PRO A 83 15.40 6.60 7.88
C PRO A 83 15.01 7.19 6.52
N ASN A 84 15.71 6.82 5.45
CA ASN A 84 15.41 7.24 4.08
C ASN A 84 14.56 6.24 3.31
N ALA A 85 14.37 5.02 3.82
CA ALA A 85 13.51 4.03 3.19
C ALA A 85 12.06 4.54 3.11
N VAL A 86 11.42 4.24 1.98
CA VAL A 86 10.01 4.48 1.75
C VAL A 86 9.20 3.34 2.40
N ILE A 87 8.14 3.68 3.13
CA ILE A 87 7.20 2.69 3.68
C ILE A 87 5.90 2.74 2.89
N ILE A 88 5.53 1.61 2.30
CA ILE A 88 4.34 1.45 1.47
C ILE A 88 3.32 0.60 2.22
N GLY A 89 2.23 1.21 2.68
CA GLY A 89 1.11 0.46 3.27
C GLY A 89 0.35 -0.31 2.21
N ASP A 90 0.48 -1.63 2.18
CA ASP A 90 -0.27 -2.46 1.24
C ASP A 90 -1.63 -2.86 1.83
N GLY A 91 -2.63 -1.99 1.64
CA GLY A 91 -3.99 -2.15 2.13
C GLY A 91 -5.06 -2.31 1.04
N LYS A 92 -4.74 -1.99 -0.23
CA LYS A 92 -5.64 -2.05 -1.40
C LYS A 92 -7.01 -1.41 -1.13
N ARG A 93 -7.02 -0.30 -0.40
CA ARG A 93 -8.26 0.39 0.01
C ARG A 93 -8.95 1.04 -1.18
N GLY A 94 -10.27 1.05 -1.17
CA GLY A 94 -11.09 1.69 -2.18
C GLY A 94 -12.55 1.54 -1.81
N ASP A 95 -13.23 2.67 -1.63
CA ASP A 95 -14.62 2.74 -1.19
C ASP A 95 -15.22 4.10 -1.60
N ILE A 96 -16.47 4.40 -1.27
CA ILE A 96 -17.09 5.72 -1.48
C ILE A 96 -16.29 6.85 -0.80
N ALA A 97 -16.46 8.09 -1.27
CA ALA A 97 -15.63 9.24 -0.90
C ALA A 97 -15.41 9.42 0.62
N SER A 98 -16.48 9.36 1.42
CA SER A 98 -16.39 9.54 2.88
C SER A 98 -15.58 8.43 3.57
N THR A 99 -15.75 7.18 3.16
CA THR A 99 -14.98 6.05 3.69
C THR A 99 -13.53 6.08 3.21
N SER A 100 -13.31 6.47 1.96
CA SER A 100 -11.97 6.67 1.39
C SER A 100 -11.20 7.79 2.10
N GLU A 101 -11.88 8.84 2.58
CA GLU A 101 -11.26 9.86 3.45
C GLU A 101 -10.75 9.24 4.75
N ALA A 102 -11.55 8.42 5.43
CA ALA A 102 -11.13 7.71 6.64
C ALA A 102 -9.94 6.77 6.35
N TYR A 103 -9.94 6.06 5.23
CA TYR A 103 -8.79 5.24 4.82
C TYR A 103 -7.54 6.08 4.55
N SER A 104 -7.65 7.21 3.86
CA SER A 104 -6.49 8.08 3.58
C SER A 104 -5.83 8.58 4.87
N LYS A 105 -6.64 9.01 5.85
CA LYS A 105 -6.17 9.40 7.19
C LYS A 105 -5.52 8.24 7.93
N ALA A 106 -6.12 7.05 7.87
CA ALA A 106 -5.54 5.86 8.49
C ALA A 106 -4.16 5.54 7.88
N MET A 107 -4.04 5.53 6.56
CA MET A 107 -2.80 5.16 5.87
C MET A 107 -1.69 6.22 6.04
N PHE A 108 -2.02 7.50 5.90
CA PHE A 108 -1.01 8.56 5.85
C PHE A 108 -0.79 9.27 7.19
N ASP A 109 -1.84 9.55 7.95
CA ASP A 109 -1.72 10.27 9.24
C ASP A 109 -1.47 9.30 10.40
N ARG A 110 -2.27 8.24 10.50
CA ARG A 110 -2.17 7.30 11.63
C ARG A 110 -0.95 6.39 11.51
N TRP A 111 -0.81 5.70 10.38
CA TRP A 111 0.32 4.77 10.17
C TRP A 111 1.57 5.46 9.63
N GLY A 112 1.48 6.71 9.16
CA GLY A 112 2.65 7.45 8.69
C GLY A 112 3.31 6.85 7.45
N PHE A 113 2.56 6.12 6.61
CA PHE A 113 3.11 5.58 5.38
C PHE A 113 3.48 6.69 4.39
N ASP A 114 4.50 6.43 3.58
CA ASP A 114 4.94 7.33 2.51
C ASP A 114 4.10 7.10 1.24
N ALA A 115 3.59 5.88 1.07
CA ALA A 115 2.67 5.52 0.00
C ALA A 115 1.67 4.44 0.43
N THR A 116 0.60 4.27 -0.34
CA THR A 116 -0.38 3.19 -0.12
C THR A 116 -0.81 2.54 -1.43
N THR A 117 -1.24 1.28 -1.37
CA THR A 117 -1.96 0.63 -2.47
C THR A 117 -3.46 0.92 -2.38
N VAL A 118 -4.11 1.15 -3.52
CA VAL A 118 -5.54 1.47 -3.63
C VAL A 118 -6.22 0.66 -4.72
N ASN A 119 -7.52 0.41 -4.57
CA ASN A 119 -8.37 -0.22 -5.56
C ASN A 119 -9.28 0.84 -6.21
N ALA A 120 -9.21 0.93 -7.54
CA ALA A 120 -9.94 1.93 -8.34
C ALA A 120 -11.29 1.43 -8.88
N TYR A 121 -11.76 0.25 -8.47
CA TYR A 121 -13.01 -0.31 -8.98
C TYR A 121 -14.22 0.59 -8.70
N GLY A 122 -14.22 1.32 -7.58
CA GLY A 122 -15.25 2.31 -7.22
C GLY A 122 -15.22 3.61 -8.06
N GLY A 123 -14.29 3.75 -9.00
CA GLY A 123 -14.13 4.94 -9.82
C GLY A 123 -13.26 6.03 -9.17
N MET A 124 -13.34 7.24 -9.70
CA MET A 124 -12.49 8.36 -9.26
C MET A 124 -12.76 8.78 -7.82
N GLU A 125 -14.03 8.79 -7.40
CA GLU A 125 -14.43 9.17 -6.04
C GLU A 125 -13.76 8.29 -4.95
N SER A 126 -13.39 7.04 -5.28
CA SER A 126 -12.69 6.16 -4.34
C SER A 126 -11.21 6.47 -4.18
N LEU A 127 -10.66 7.38 -5.01
CA LEU A 127 -9.25 7.72 -5.06
C LEU A 127 -8.98 9.18 -4.70
N GLU A 128 -9.92 10.09 -4.99
CA GLU A 128 -9.77 11.53 -4.74
C GLU A 128 -9.26 11.87 -3.33
N PRO A 129 -9.74 11.24 -2.24
CA PRO A 129 -9.24 11.54 -0.91
C PRO A 129 -7.75 11.21 -0.72
N PHE A 130 -7.24 10.15 -1.37
CA PHE A 130 -5.82 9.81 -1.33
C PHE A 130 -4.97 10.82 -2.11
N PHE A 131 -5.50 11.37 -3.21
CA PHE A 131 -4.80 12.35 -4.03
C PHE A 131 -4.69 13.75 -3.41
N GLN A 132 -5.46 14.03 -2.36
CA GLN A 132 -5.29 15.26 -1.57
C GLN A 132 -3.95 15.30 -0.83
N TYR A 133 -3.28 14.15 -0.66
CA TYR A 133 -1.96 14.06 -0.04
C TYR A 133 -0.86 14.20 -1.09
N GLU A 134 -0.60 15.44 -1.52
CA GLU A 134 0.36 15.77 -2.59
C GLU A 134 1.81 15.36 -2.31
N ASP A 135 2.15 15.02 -1.06
CA ASP A 135 3.47 14.56 -0.67
C ASP A 135 3.61 13.03 -0.58
N LYS A 136 2.53 12.28 -0.82
CA LYS A 136 2.45 10.81 -0.70
C LYS A 136 2.38 10.11 -2.04
N GLY A 137 2.74 8.82 -2.05
CA GLY A 137 2.59 7.95 -3.21
C GLY A 137 1.26 7.18 -3.19
N VAL A 138 0.62 7.02 -4.34
CA VAL A 138 -0.60 6.20 -4.48
C VAL A 138 -0.40 5.19 -5.60
N TYR A 139 -0.34 3.90 -5.22
CA TYR A 139 -0.19 2.78 -6.15
C TYR A 139 -1.55 2.18 -6.46
N ILE A 140 -2.07 2.45 -7.65
CA ILE A 140 -3.35 1.91 -8.11
C ILE A 140 -3.17 0.44 -8.51
N TRP A 141 -4.05 -0.42 -8.01
CA TRP A 141 -4.08 -1.83 -8.36
C TRP A 141 -4.65 -2.02 -9.78
N CYS A 142 -3.77 -2.02 -10.79
CA CYS A 142 -4.16 -2.14 -12.20
C CYS A 142 -4.23 -3.59 -12.68
N ARG A 143 -3.12 -4.34 -12.53
CA ARG A 143 -3.00 -5.73 -12.97
C ARG A 143 -2.28 -6.55 -11.91
N SER A 144 -2.91 -7.61 -11.41
CA SER A 144 -2.29 -8.52 -10.44
C SER A 144 -1.63 -9.72 -11.10
N SER A 145 -0.74 -10.35 -10.35
CA SER A 145 -0.04 -11.59 -10.75
C SER A 145 -0.84 -12.86 -10.47
N ASN A 146 -2.00 -12.79 -9.78
CA ASN A 146 -2.78 -13.98 -9.46
C ASN A 146 -3.47 -14.55 -10.71
N PRO A 147 -3.71 -15.87 -10.77
CA PRO A 147 -4.37 -16.51 -11.91
C PRO A 147 -5.72 -15.89 -12.27
N GLY A 148 -6.52 -15.50 -11.27
CA GLY A 148 -7.83 -14.87 -11.47
C GLY A 148 -7.80 -13.44 -12.01
N ALA A 149 -6.62 -12.82 -12.22
CA ALA A 149 -6.53 -11.50 -12.85
C ALA A 149 -7.22 -11.47 -14.22
N VAL A 150 -7.09 -12.57 -14.99
CA VAL A 150 -7.63 -12.71 -16.35
C VAL A 150 -9.16 -12.66 -16.42
N GLU A 151 -9.85 -12.90 -15.30
CA GLU A 151 -11.32 -12.94 -15.25
C GLU A 151 -11.95 -11.57 -15.55
N PHE A 152 -11.28 -10.49 -15.13
CA PHE A 152 -11.77 -9.12 -15.31
C PHE A 152 -10.74 -8.16 -15.91
N GLN A 153 -9.48 -8.25 -15.51
CA GLN A 153 -8.46 -7.24 -15.81
C GLN A 153 -7.97 -7.32 -17.27
N ASP A 154 -8.13 -8.48 -17.91
CA ASP A 154 -7.74 -8.73 -19.30
C ASP A 154 -8.93 -8.63 -20.27
N LEU A 155 -10.13 -8.27 -19.79
CA LEU A 155 -11.29 -8.09 -20.67
C LEU A 155 -11.03 -6.94 -21.65
N PHE A 156 -11.35 -7.17 -22.92
CA PHE A 156 -11.32 -6.12 -23.93
C PHE A 156 -12.40 -5.08 -23.66
N VAL A 157 -12.01 -3.93 -23.14
CA VAL A 157 -12.93 -2.81 -22.90
C VAL A 157 -13.04 -1.95 -24.16
N LYS A 158 -14.25 -1.81 -24.70
CA LYS A 158 -14.51 -0.81 -25.75
C LYS A 158 -14.39 0.57 -25.14
N ARG A 159 -13.63 1.46 -25.78
CA ARG A 159 -13.57 2.87 -25.38
C ARG A 159 -14.96 3.47 -25.50
N GLY A 160 -15.59 3.80 -24.38
CA GLY A 160 -16.91 4.46 -24.39
C GLY A 160 -16.83 5.79 -25.13
N ASN A 161 -17.81 6.07 -25.99
CA ASN A 161 -17.98 7.41 -26.56
C ASN A 161 -18.28 8.36 -25.40
N LYS A 162 -17.44 9.39 -25.20
CA LYS A 162 -17.55 10.40 -24.12
C LYS A 162 -18.86 11.22 -24.11
N ASN A 163 -19.85 10.91 -24.95
CA ASN A 163 -21.05 11.70 -25.18
C ASN A 163 -22.38 11.01 -24.78
N GLN A 164 -22.38 9.98 -23.92
CA GLN A 164 -23.64 9.41 -23.42
C GLN A 164 -23.79 9.61 -21.91
N SER A 165 -24.17 10.82 -21.54
CA SER A 165 -24.93 11.13 -20.33
C SER A 165 -26.37 10.62 -20.49
N SER A 166 -26.56 9.30 -20.52
CA SER A 166 -27.89 8.67 -20.43
C SER A 166 -27.76 7.19 -20.04
N CYS A 167 -27.73 6.89 -18.74
CA CYS A 167 -27.94 5.54 -18.25
C CYS A 167 -28.64 5.53 -16.88
N LEU A 168 -29.90 5.96 -16.88
CA LEU A 168 -30.91 5.52 -15.90
C LEU A 168 -32.19 5.17 -16.67
N SER A 169 -32.09 4.18 -17.54
CA SER A 169 -33.25 3.45 -18.03
C SER A 169 -32.77 2.10 -18.52
N THR A 170 -32.84 1.09 -17.66
CA THR A 170 -33.47 -0.23 -17.91
C THR A 170 -33.07 -1.16 -16.77
N LEU A 171 -33.81 -1.07 -15.66
CA LEU A 171 -34.13 -2.25 -14.86
C LEU A 171 -35.62 -2.52 -15.12
N ARG A 172 -35.89 -3.46 -16.03
CA ARG A 172 -37.10 -4.26 -16.07
C ARG A 172 -36.67 -5.71 -16.14
#